data_AF-A0A953IGJ2-F1
#
_entry.id   AF-A0A953IGJ2-F1
#
_cell.length_a   1.000
_cell.length_b   1.000
_cell.length_c   1.000
_cell.angle_alpha   90.00
_cell.angle_beta   90.00
_cell.angle_gamma   90.00
#
_symmetry.space_group_name_H-M   'P 1'
#
loop_
_entity.id
_entity.type
_entity.pdbx_description
1 polymer ?
#
loop_
_entity_poly.entity_id
_entity_poly.type
_entity_poly.pdbx_seq_one_letter_code
_entity_poly.pdbx_strand_id
1 'polypeptide(L)'
;EGEPGAEGPDEEDGDESVEPVSFYSDDELDVTEVARDHILLALPMKPLCSEACQGLCPRCGKDLNEGPCGCGGAEENVDPRLAVLKDLLRKPDSNS
;
A
#
# COMPACT_ATOMS: atom_id res chain seq x y z
N GLU A 1 11.08 -24.51 40.25
CA GLU A 1 11.91 -23.57 41.02
C GLU A 1 13.10 -23.21 40.12
N GLY A 2 13.33 -22.00 39.63
CA GLY A 2 12.64 -20.72 39.70
C GLY A 2 13.16 -19.86 38.54
N GLU A 3 12.33 -18.93 38.07
CA GLU A 3 12.68 -17.93 37.06
C GLU A 3 13.66 -16.90 37.65
N PRO A 4 14.67 -16.42 36.90
CA PRO A 4 15.31 -15.14 37.20
C PRO A 4 14.69 -14.05 36.34
N GLY A 5 14.15 -13.03 37.01
CA GLY A 5 13.49 -11.89 36.40
C GLY A 5 14.44 -11.05 35.56
N ALA A 6 13.98 -10.69 34.36
CA ALA A 6 14.46 -9.52 33.64
C ALA A 6 13.52 -8.37 34.03
N GLU A 7 13.95 -7.60 35.01
CA GLU A 7 13.36 -6.31 35.36
C GLU A 7 13.52 -5.36 34.16
N GLY A 8 12.44 -5.22 33.39
CA GLY A 8 12.31 -4.15 32.41
C GLY A 8 12.23 -2.80 33.13
N PRO A 9 12.76 -1.72 32.56
CA PRO A 9 12.64 -0.41 33.17
C PRO A 9 11.17 -0.01 33.25
N ASP A 10 10.85 0.64 34.37
CA ASP A 10 9.55 1.12 34.80
C ASP A 10 8.68 1.72 33.69
N GLU A 11 7.38 1.45 33.79
CA GLU A 11 6.30 2.14 33.09
C GLU A 11 6.35 3.63 33.43
N GLU A 12 7.14 4.43 32.69
CA GLU A 12 7.03 5.89 32.72
C GLU A 12 6.08 6.37 31.62
N ASP A 13 4.95 6.92 32.06
CA ASP A 13 4.11 7.96 31.46
C ASP A 13 4.58 8.44 30.07
N GLY A 14 4.20 7.69 29.03
CA GLY A 14 4.54 8.00 27.65
C GLY A 14 3.48 8.88 27.01
N ASP A 15 3.80 10.16 26.86
CA ASP A 15 3.15 11.05 25.89
C ASP A 15 2.87 10.29 24.58
N GLU A 16 1.63 10.34 24.11
CA GLU A 16 1.13 9.64 22.91
C GLU A 16 1.82 10.05 21.59
N SER A 17 2.83 10.92 21.67
CA SER A 17 3.67 11.40 20.57
C SER A 17 5.08 10.78 20.51
N VAL A 18 5.44 9.81 21.36
CA VAL A 18 6.80 9.24 21.33
C VAL A 18 7.03 8.40 20.08
N GLU A 19 7.99 8.82 19.24
CA GLU A 19 8.48 7.99 18.14
C GLU A 19 9.12 6.71 18.68
N PRO A 20 8.98 5.56 18.00
CA PRO A 20 9.56 4.30 18.45
C PRO A 20 11.09 4.42 18.54
N VAL A 21 11.63 4.31 19.75
CA VAL A 21 13.07 4.33 20.01
C VAL A 21 13.59 2.90 20.05
N SER A 22 14.56 2.56 19.20
CA SER A 22 15.29 1.29 19.26
C SER A 22 16.61 1.44 20.01
N PHE A 23 16.86 0.53 20.94
CA PHE A 23 18.12 0.42 21.67
C PHE A 23 18.99 -0.64 21.02
N TYR A 24 20.30 -0.40 20.97
CA TYR A 24 21.28 -1.42 20.61
C TYR A 24 21.72 -2.17 21.86
N SER A 25 22.10 -3.43 21.70
CA SER A 25 22.61 -4.29 22.78
C SER A 25 23.92 -4.93 22.34
N ASP A 26 24.89 -4.97 23.24
CA ASP A 26 26.28 -5.33 22.92
C ASP A 26 26.81 -4.44 21.77
N ASP A 27 26.97 -5.03 20.57
CA ASP A 27 27.36 -4.36 19.32
C ASP A 27 26.36 -4.67 18.17
N GLU A 28 25.15 -5.12 18.50
CA GLU A 28 24.08 -5.44 17.53
C GLU A 28 22.93 -4.43 17.60
N LEU A 29 22.43 -4.04 16.43
CA LEU A 29 21.24 -3.21 16.26
C LEU A 29 20.18 -4.03 15.52
N ASP A 30 19.05 -4.28 16.16
CA ASP A 30 17.90 -4.89 15.48
C ASP A 30 17.20 -3.83 14.60
N VAL A 31 17.34 -3.99 13.28
CA VAL A 31 16.75 -3.08 12.29
C VAL A 31 15.41 -3.60 11.75
N THR A 32 14.87 -4.69 12.29
CA THR A 32 13.71 -5.39 11.71
C THR A 32 12.49 -4.48 11.55
N GLU A 33 12.11 -3.76 12.60
CA GLU A 33 10.96 -2.83 12.61
C GLU A 33 11.19 -1.66 11.64
N VAL A 34 12.31 -0.95 11.78
CA VAL A 34 12.65 0.21 10.95
C VAL A 34 12.73 -0.17 9.46
N ALA A 35 13.40 -1.27 9.14
CA ALA A 35 13.50 -1.76 7.77
C ALA A 35 12.13 -2.15 7.21
N ARG A 36 11.29 -2.84 7.99
CA ARG A 36 9.94 -3.21 7.59
C ARG A 36 9.10 -1.99 7.25
N ASP A 37 9.09 -0.97 8.10
CA ASP A 37 8.30 0.24 7.89
C ASP A 37 8.74 0.99 6.65
N HIS A 38 10.05 1.17 6.47
CA HIS A 38 10.59 1.81 5.27
C HIS A 38 10.31 1.00 4.00
N ILE A 39 10.41 -0.33 4.05
CA ILE A 39 10.05 -1.18 2.91
C ILE A 39 8.58 -1.01 2.56
N LEU A 40 7.68 -1.08 3.55
CA LEU A 40 6.24 -0.93 3.33
C LEU A 40 5.89 0.43 2.70
N LEU A 41 6.52 1.51 3.16
CA LEU A 41 6.34 2.85 2.60
C LEU A 41 6.92 2.99 1.18
N ALA A 42 7.98 2.24 0.87
CA ALA A 42 8.62 2.26 -0.45
C ALA A 42 7.90 1.39 -1.49
N LEU A 43 7.01 0.49 -1.07
CA LEU A 43 6.29 -0.38 -2.01
C LEU A 43 5.37 0.44 -2.93
N PRO A 44 5.34 0.13 -4.23
CA PRO A 44 4.43 0.80 -5.15
C PRO A 44 2.98 0.45 -4.84
N MET A 45 2.09 1.43 -4.99
CA MET A 45 0.63 1.23 -4.84
C MET A 45 0.07 0.12 -5.74
N LYS A 46 0.72 -0.11 -6.89
CA LYS A 46 0.40 -1.19 -7.82
C LYS A 46 1.69 -1.91 -8.24
N PRO A 47 2.09 -2.99 -7.55
CA PRO A 47 3.25 -3.77 -7.97
C PRO A 47 2.95 -4.42 -9.32
N LEU A 48 3.80 -4.14 -10.30
CA LEU A 48 3.71 -4.70 -11.65
C LEU A 48 4.88 -5.65 -11.89
N CYS A 49 4.65 -6.63 -12.77
CA CYS A 49 5.65 -7.63 -13.14
C CYS A 49 6.85 -7.04 -13.90
N SER A 50 6.65 -5.90 -14.56
CA SER A 50 7.63 -5.12 -15.30
C SER A 50 7.06 -3.72 -15.57
N GLU A 51 7.88 -2.79 -16.07
CA GLU A 51 7.44 -1.42 -16.41
C GLU A 51 6.36 -1.39 -17.51
N ALA A 52 6.39 -2.35 -18.44
CA ALA A 52 5.43 -2.46 -19.54
C ALA A 52 4.24 -3.39 -19.24
N CYS A 53 4.16 -3.96 -18.02
CA CYS A 53 3.16 -4.94 -17.63
C CYS A 53 1.75 -4.32 -17.70
N GLN A 54 0.89 -4.86 -18.56
CA GLN A 54 -0.50 -4.40 -18.68
C GLN A 54 -1.36 -4.78 -17.46
N GLY A 55 -0.87 -5.73 -16.65
CA GLY A 55 -1.48 -6.18 -15.40
C GLY A 55 -2.65 -7.13 -15.63
N LEU A 56 -3.43 -7.37 -14.56
CA LEU A 56 -4.58 -8.26 -14.59
C LEU A 56 -5.88 -7.48 -14.75
N CYS A 57 -6.87 -8.11 -15.38
CA CYS A 57 -8.24 -7.58 -15.38
C CYS A 57 -8.77 -7.54 -13.94
N PRO A 58 -9.22 -6.37 -13.42
CA PRO A 58 -9.72 -6.26 -12.05
C PRO A 58 -11.05 -6.99 -11.81
N ARG A 59 -11.67 -7.53 -12.87
CA ARG A 59 -12.93 -8.29 -12.77
C ARG A 59 -12.76 -9.80 -12.89
N CYS A 60 -11.98 -10.26 -13.87
CA CYS A 60 -11.82 -11.70 -14.10
C CYS A 60 -10.42 -12.23 -13.84
N GLY A 61 -9.44 -11.37 -13.54
CA GLY A 61 -8.06 -11.77 -13.27
C GLY A 61 -7.27 -12.20 -14.50
N LYS A 62 -7.83 -12.14 -15.72
CA LYS A 62 -7.09 -12.47 -16.96
C LYS A 62 -5.85 -11.58 -17.08
N ASP A 63 -4.73 -12.19 -17.48
CA ASP A 63 -3.52 -11.47 -17.87
C ASP A 63 -3.79 -10.65 -19.15
N LEU A 64 -3.72 -9.32 -19.02
CA LEU A 64 -3.93 -8.40 -20.14
C LEU A 64 -2.76 -8.43 -21.12
N ASN A 65 -1.58 -8.91 -20.70
CA ASN A 65 -0.43 -9.09 -21.58
C ASN A 65 -0.69 -10.17 -22.66
N GLU A 66 -1.62 -11.10 -22.42
CA GLU A 66 -2.08 -12.09 -23.40
C GLU A 66 -3.22 -11.55 -24.30
N GLY A 67 -3.55 -10.27 -24.17
CA GLY A 67 -4.59 -9.58 -24.93
C GLY A 67 -5.86 -9.31 -24.11
N PRO A 68 -6.84 -8.62 -24.73
CA PRO A 68 -7.99 -8.07 -24.02
C PRO A 68 -8.86 -9.17 -23.38
N CYS A 69 -9.50 -8.82 -22.28
CA CYS A 69 -10.55 -9.63 -21.66
C CYS A 69 -11.94 -9.24 -22.22
N GLY A 70 -12.90 -10.16 -22.11
CA GLY A 70 -14.29 -9.92 -22.52
C GLY A 70 -15.15 -9.19 -21.49
N CYS A 71 -14.58 -8.68 -20.38
CA CYS A 71 -15.38 -8.04 -19.33
C CYS A 71 -15.93 -6.68 -19.75
N GLY A 72 -15.42 -6.10 -20.85
CA GLY A 72 -15.72 -4.72 -21.22
C GLY A 72 -14.84 -3.69 -20.48
N GLY A 73 -14.80 -2.46 -20.98
CA GLY A 73 -14.15 -1.31 -20.37
C GLY A 73 -14.81 -0.81 -19.08
N ALA A 74 -14.17 0.16 -18.43
CA ALA A 74 -14.68 0.76 -17.20
C ALA A 74 -16.00 1.53 -17.42
N GLU A 75 -16.24 2.03 -18.63
CA GLU A 75 -17.39 2.90 -18.92
C GLU A 75 -18.72 2.17 -18.98
N GLU A 76 -18.72 0.87 -19.28
CA GLU A 76 -19.95 0.06 -19.36
C GLU A 76 -20.40 -0.47 -17.99
N ASN A 77 -19.61 -0.24 -16.93
CA ASN A 77 -19.89 -0.70 -15.56
C ASN A 77 -19.88 0.47 -14.56
N VAL A 78 -20.52 1.57 -14.95
CA VAL A 78 -20.69 2.71 -14.04
C VAL A 78 -21.87 2.45 -13.13
N ASP A 79 -21.63 2.57 -11.82
CA ASP A 79 -22.69 2.54 -10.81
C ASP A 79 -23.78 3.55 -11.20
N PRO A 80 -25.05 3.12 -11.39
CA PRO A 80 -26.13 4.00 -11.80
C PRO A 80 -26.28 5.25 -10.93
N ARG A 81 -25.96 5.18 -9.63
CA ARG A 81 -26.03 6.31 -8.70
C ARG A 81 -24.98 7.37 -9.00
N LEU A 82 -23.86 6.95 -9.58
CA LEU A 82 -22.73 7.81 -9.93
C LEU A 82 -22.72 8.20 -11.41
N ALA A 83 -23.72 7.78 -12.19
CA ALA A 83 -23.77 7.99 -13.64
C ALA A 83 -23.65 9.49 -14.03
N VAL A 84 -24.22 10.39 -13.23
CA VAL A 84 -24.16 11.85 -13.44
C VAL A 84 -22.74 12.41 -13.39
N LEU A 85 -21.82 11.75 -12.69
CA LEU A 85 -20.43 12.21 -12.57
C LEU A 85 -19.62 11.99 -13.86
N LYS A 86 -20.12 11.18 -14.82
CA LYS A 86 -19.48 11.00 -16.13
C LYS A 86 -19.29 12.34 -16.86
N ASP A 87 -20.21 13.28 -16.68
CA ASP A 87 -20.15 14.57 -17.36
C ASP A 87 -18.97 15.43 -16.88
N LEU A 88 -18.47 15.20 -15.65
CA LEU A 88 -17.31 15.91 -15.08
C LEU A 88 -15.96 15.41 -15.64
N LEU A 89 -15.92 14.19 -16.20
CA LEU A 89 -14.71 13.58 -16.76
C LEU A 89 -14.50 13.93 -18.23
N ARG A 90 -15.46 14.60 -18.88
CA ARG A 90 -15.30 15.13 -20.23
C ARG A 90 -14.31 16.29 -20.17
N LYS A 91 -13.11 16.11 -20.76
CA LYS A 91 -12.13 17.19 -20.90
C LYS A 91 -12.83 18.39 -21.57
N PRO A 92 -12.71 19.62 -21.02
CA PRO A 92 -13.03 20.80 -21.81
C PRO A 92 -12.10 20.82 -23.02
N ASP A 93 -12.67 21.04 -24.20
CA ASP A 93 -11.94 21.01 -25.46
C ASP A 93 -10.69 21.88 -25.39
N SER A 94 -9.54 21.29 -25.69
CA SER A 94 -8.31 22.02 -25.96
C SER A 94 -8.45 22.78 -27.29
N ASN A 95 -8.98 24.01 -27.26
CA ASN A 95 -8.50 25.20 -27.99
C ASN A 95 -9.59 26.28 -28.07
N SER A 96 -9.36 27.41 -27.40
CA SER A 96 -9.61 28.76 -27.91
C SER A 96 -8.77 29.76 -27.12
#